data_AF-A0AA44WDL0-F1
#
_entry.id   AF-A0AA44WDL0-F1
#
_cell.length_a   1.000
_cell.length_b   1.000
_cell.length_c   1.000
_cell.angle_alpha   90.00
_cell.angle_beta   90.00
_cell.angle_gamma   90.00
#
_symmetry.space_group_name_H-M   'P 1'
#
loop_
_entity.id
_entity.type
_entity.pdbx_description
1 polymer ?
#
loop_
_entity_poly.entity_id
_entity_poly.type
_entity_poly.pdbx_seq_one_letter_code
_entity_poly.pdbx_strand_id
1 'polypeptide(L)'
;MRKELFPSFSDDTVILGNFNQLYKIDPSTFRSWLRILSRVPKAVLWLLRFPELGETNLKRTAKAWAGAEVASRIIFTDVAPKHLHIARARVCDLFLDTPECNAHTTAADVLWSSTPLLTFPRYSFKMCSRMAASILKGALPKGPEGQRAAQELIASSDEEYESLAIRLASSLAYNGSKEYGEGAGRLAELRYLLWRSKWSCALFDTRRWVADLELAYQEAWRRWVAGEDGDIYL
;
A
#
# COMPACT_ATOMS: atom_id res chain seq x y z
N MET A 1 -14.57 -11.92 -8.18
CA MET A 1 -13.12 -11.66 -8.20
C MET A 1 -12.34 -12.29 -7.04
N ARG A 2 -12.67 -12.07 -5.75
CA ARG A 2 -11.88 -12.69 -4.65
C ARG A 2 -11.82 -14.22 -4.75
N LYS A 3 -12.98 -14.88 -4.95
CA LYS A 3 -13.06 -16.33 -5.18
C LYS A 3 -12.57 -16.80 -6.56
N GLU A 4 -12.50 -15.90 -7.55
CA GLU A 4 -11.89 -16.22 -8.85
C GLU A 4 -10.36 -16.30 -8.73
N LEU A 5 -9.76 -15.38 -7.97
CA LEU A 5 -8.31 -15.36 -7.76
C LEU A 5 -7.84 -16.37 -6.70
N PHE A 6 -8.62 -16.53 -5.63
CA PHE A 6 -8.28 -17.39 -4.50
C PHE A 6 -9.47 -18.26 -4.09
N PRO A 7 -9.83 -19.28 -4.90
CA PRO A 7 -11.00 -20.13 -4.64
C PRO A 7 -10.89 -20.93 -3.34
N SER A 8 -9.67 -21.24 -2.90
CA SER A 8 -9.40 -22.01 -1.67
C SER A 8 -9.41 -21.20 -0.38
N PHE A 9 -9.44 -19.86 -0.45
CA PHE A 9 -9.41 -19.04 0.75
C PHE A 9 -10.77 -19.02 1.43
N SER A 10 -10.76 -19.04 2.76
CA SER A 10 -11.97 -18.80 3.56
C SER A 10 -12.47 -17.38 3.34
N ASP A 11 -13.76 -17.16 3.59
CA ASP A 11 -14.38 -15.84 3.43
C ASP A 11 -13.86 -14.82 4.46
N ASP A 12 -13.36 -15.29 5.61
CA ASP A 12 -12.81 -14.48 6.68
C ASP A 12 -11.28 -14.29 6.61
N THR A 13 -10.62 -14.80 5.57
CA THR A 13 -9.17 -14.58 5.35
C THR A 13 -8.89 -13.07 5.27
N VAL A 14 -7.73 -12.61 5.73
CA VAL A 14 -7.28 -11.22 5.51
C VAL A 14 -6.13 -11.22 4.52
N ILE A 15 -6.27 -10.51 3.40
CA ILE A 15 -5.26 -10.50 2.34
C ILE A 15 -4.38 -9.26 2.51
N LEU A 16 -3.20 -9.46 3.10
CA LEU A 16 -2.14 -8.47 3.09
C LEU A 16 -1.38 -8.60 1.76
N GLY A 17 -0.95 -7.50 1.15
CA GLY A 17 -0.31 -7.59 -0.17
C GLY A 17 0.80 -6.60 -0.42
N ASN A 18 1.75 -7.00 -1.27
CA ASN A 18 2.73 -6.10 -1.87
C ASN A 18 3.01 -6.55 -3.31
N PHE A 19 2.79 -5.65 -4.27
CA PHE A 19 2.92 -5.94 -5.70
C PHE A 19 4.12 -5.25 -6.33
N ASN A 20 5.08 -4.82 -5.53
CA ASN A 20 6.38 -4.38 -6.05
C ASN A 20 7.19 -5.59 -6.52
N GLN A 21 8.24 -5.31 -7.29
CA GLN A 21 9.28 -6.30 -7.53
C GLN A 21 9.99 -6.64 -6.21
N LEU A 22 10.37 -7.92 -6.08
CA LEU A 22 10.85 -8.47 -4.83
C LEU A 22 12.20 -7.88 -4.37
N TYR A 23 12.96 -7.22 -5.24
CA TYR A 23 14.19 -6.52 -4.85
C TYR A 23 13.97 -5.38 -3.85
N LYS A 24 12.74 -4.86 -3.74
CA LYS A 24 12.40 -3.82 -2.75
C LYS A 24 12.18 -4.37 -1.35
N ILE A 25 12.08 -5.69 -1.21
CA ILE A 25 11.87 -6.36 0.08
C ILE A 25 13.24 -6.65 0.69
N ASP A 26 13.65 -5.82 1.65
CA ASP A 26 14.85 -6.07 2.44
C ASP A 26 14.57 -7.02 3.62
N PRO A 27 15.61 -7.60 4.26
CA PRO A 27 15.44 -8.55 5.36
C PRO A 27 14.66 -8.00 6.57
N SER A 28 14.78 -6.70 6.88
CA SER A 28 14.06 -6.09 8.01
C SER A 28 12.57 -6.06 7.74
N THR A 29 12.18 -5.57 6.55
CA THR A 29 10.79 -5.52 6.08
C THR A 29 10.17 -6.90 6.03
N PHE A 30 10.89 -7.88 5.48
CA PHE A 30 10.34 -9.24 5.39
C PHE A 30 10.09 -9.85 6.77
N ARG A 31 11.02 -9.66 7.72
CA ARG A 31 10.82 -10.13 9.10
C ARG A 31 9.64 -9.44 9.78
N SER A 32 9.41 -8.15 9.54
CA SER A 32 8.21 -7.46 10.03
C SER A 32 6.93 -8.09 9.49
N TRP A 33 6.87 -8.40 8.19
CA TRP A 33 5.72 -9.09 7.60
C TRP A 33 5.50 -10.48 8.18
N LEU A 34 6.57 -11.25 8.44
CA LEU A 34 6.46 -12.55 9.11
C LEU A 34 5.92 -12.40 10.55
N ARG A 35 6.35 -11.39 11.32
CA ARG A 35 5.80 -11.09 12.65
C ARG A 35 4.32 -10.72 12.58
N ILE A 36 3.92 -9.92 11.60
CA ILE A 36 2.51 -9.57 11.36
C ILE A 36 1.71 -10.86 11.09
N LEU A 37 2.17 -11.72 10.19
CA LEU A 37 1.49 -13.00 9.91
C LEU A 37 1.39 -13.89 11.15
N SER A 38 2.44 -13.98 11.98
CA SER A 38 2.38 -14.75 13.23
C SER A 38 1.33 -14.22 14.21
N ARG A 39 1.07 -12.90 14.22
CA ARG A 39 0.11 -12.25 15.14
C ARG A 39 -1.30 -12.14 14.57
N VAL A 40 -1.49 -12.35 13.27
CA VAL A 40 -2.79 -12.32 12.60
C VAL A 40 -3.01 -13.67 11.90
N PRO A 41 -3.53 -14.69 12.61
CA PRO A 41 -3.61 -16.07 12.09
C PRO A 41 -4.43 -16.23 10.81
N LYS A 42 -5.44 -15.36 10.62
CA LYS A 42 -6.31 -15.35 9.44
C LYS A 42 -5.69 -14.68 8.22
N ALA A 43 -4.53 -14.02 8.40
CA ALA A 43 -3.91 -13.26 7.34
C ALA A 43 -3.02 -14.12 6.45
N VAL A 44 -3.05 -13.81 5.16
CA VAL A 44 -2.10 -14.28 4.15
C VAL A 44 -1.32 -13.09 3.60
N LEU A 45 -0.12 -13.34 3.08
CA LEU A 45 0.70 -12.34 2.41
C LEU A 45 0.78 -12.65 0.92
N TRP A 46 0.22 -11.78 0.10
CA TRP A 46 0.19 -11.88 -1.35
C TRP A 46 1.27 -11.02 -2.01
N LEU A 47 2.23 -11.69 -2.65
CA LEU A 47 3.37 -11.09 -3.31
C LEU A 47 3.35 -11.28 -4.83
N LEU A 48 4.05 -10.40 -5.54
CA LEU A 48 4.33 -10.56 -6.98
C LEU A 48 5.46 -11.57 -7.20
N ARG A 49 5.27 -12.53 -8.11
CA ARG A 49 6.35 -13.45 -8.54
C ARG A 49 7.30 -12.77 -9.52
N PHE A 50 8.13 -11.84 -9.04
CA PHE A 50 9.13 -11.21 -9.89
C PHE A 50 10.31 -10.60 -9.11
N PRO A 51 11.57 -11.02 -9.37
CA PRO A 51 11.98 -12.09 -10.29
C PRO A 51 11.67 -13.49 -9.73
N GLU A 52 11.69 -14.52 -10.59
CA GLU A 52 11.29 -15.89 -10.26
C GLU A 52 12.02 -16.48 -9.04
N LEU A 53 13.36 -16.30 -8.96
CA LEU A 53 14.18 -16.76 -7.84
C LEU A 53 13.77 -16.17 -6.48
N GLY A 54 13.08 -15.02 -6.48
CA GLY A 54 12.63 -14.37 -5.26
C GLY A 54 11.62 -15.21 -4.48
N GLU A 55 10.72 -15.93 -5.15
CA GLU A 55 9.72 -16.78 -4.46
C GLU A 55 10.40 -17.89 -3.64
N THR A 56 11.33 -18.64 -4.26
CA THR A 56 12.03 -19.74 -3.58
C THR A 56 12.82 -19.24 -2.38
N ASN A 57 13.51 -18.10 -2.52
CA ASN A 57 14.32 -17.51 -1.45
C ASN A 57 13.46 -17.00 -0.29
N LEU A 58 12.36 -16.30 -0.58
CA LEU A 58 11.44 -15.81 0.44
C LEU A 58 10.75 -16.96 1.18
N LYS A 59 10.28 -17.99 0.47
CA LYS A 59 9.67 -19.18 1.09
C LYS A 59 10.66 -19.94 1.99
N ARG A 60 11.91 -20.13 1.53
CA ARG A 60 12.98 -20.75 2.33
C ARG A 60 13.25 -19.94 3.60
N THR A 61 13.39 -18.63 3.45
CA THR A 61 13.66 -17.71 4.56
C THR A 61 12.52 -17.69 5.57
N ALA A 62 11.27 -17.63 5.10
CA ALA A 62 10.08 -17.68 5.94
C ALA A 62 10.01 -18.99 6.74
N LYS A 63 10.24 -20.13 6.08
CA LYS A 63 10.24 -21.44 6.75
C LYS A 63 11.33 -21.54 7.82
N ALA A 64 12.52 -21.03 7.54
CA ALA A 64 13.64 -21.05 8.48
C ALA A 64 13.43 -20.10 9.67
N TRP A 65 12.79 -18.94 9.46
CA TRP A 65 12.66 -17.90 10.47
C TRP A 65 11.36 -17.97 11.30
N ALA A 66 10.22 -18.28 10.66
CA ALA A 66 8.89 -18.28 11.26
C ALA A 66 8.20 -19.67 11.26
N GLY A 67 8.84 -20.70 10.70
CA GLY A 67 8.28 -22.04 10.61
C GLY A 67 7.36 -22.27 9.40
N ALA A 68 6.97 -23.53 9.21
CA ALA A 68 6.24 -23.97 8.02
C ALA A 68 4.80 -23.41 7.94
N GLU A 69 4.15 -23.22 9.09
CA GLU A 69 2.78 -22.67 9.18
C GLU A 69 2.74 -21.25 8.57
N VAL A 70 3.54 -20.33 9.10
CA VAL A 70 3.60 -18.94 8.61
C VAL A 70 4.05 -18.89 7.15
N ALA A 71 5.06 -19.70 6.79
CA ALA A 71 5.57 -19.74 5.41
C ALA A 71 4.51 -20.20 4.40
N SER A 72 3.58 -21.10 4.79
CA SER A 72 2.51 -21.57 3.92
C SER A 72 1.47 -20.50 3.56
N ARG A 73 1.40 -19.43 4.36
CA ARG A 73 0.49 -18.29 4.16
C ARG A 73 1.05 -17.20 3.24
N ILE A 74 2.24 -17.40 2.66
CA ILE A 74 2.83 -16.51 1.66
C ILE A 74 2.52 -17.04 0.26
N ILE A 75 1.74 -16.27 -0.49
CA ILE A 75 1.28 -16.62 -1.83
C ILE A 75 1.88 -15.71 -2.89
N PHE A 76 2.08 -16.25 -4.09
CA PHE A 76 2.67 -15.52 -5.21
C PHE A 76 1.78 -15.64 -6.45
N THR A 77 1.61 -14.52 -7.15
CA THR A 77 0.97 -14.49 -8.48
C THR A 77 1.89 -13.84 -9.50
N ASP A 78 1.77 -14.26 -10.76
CA ASP A 78 2.55 -13.68 -11.85
C ASP A 78 2.23 -12.21 -12.11
N VAL A 79 3.13 -11.59 -12.88
CA VAL A 79 2.91 -10.27 -13.49
C VAL A 79 1.68 -10.37 -14.39
N ALA A 80 0.72 -9.48 -14.16
CA ALA A 80 -0.49 -9.39 -14.97
C ALA A 80 -0.42 -8.17 -15.90
N PRO A 81 -1.14 -8.20 -17.05
CA PRO A 81 -1.41 -7.00 -17.84
C PRO A 81 -1.92 -5.85 -16.96
N LYS A 82 -1.57 -4.61 -17.31
CA LYS A 82 -1.81 -3.43 -16.46
C LYS A 82 -3.25 -3.29 -15.96
N HIS A 83 -4.24 -3.49 -16.83
CA HIS A 83 -5.66 -3.39 -16.46
C HIS A 83 -6.06 -4.44 -15.40
N LEU A 84 -5.57 -5.68 -15.53
CA LEU A 84 -5.79 -6.74 -14.56
C LEU A 84 -5.02 -6.49 -13.25
N HIS A 85 -3.79 -5.96 -13.33
CA HIS A 85 -3.00 -5.60 -12.16
C HIS A 85 -3.74 -4.60 -11.27
N ILE A 86 -4.28 -3.52 -11.86
CA ILE A 86 -5.11 -2.55 -11.15
C ILE A 86 -6.37 -3.24 -10.63
N ALA A 87 -7.14 -3.90 -11.51
CA ALA A 87 -8.43 -4.48 -11.13
C ALA A 87 -8.32 -5.49 -9.97
N ARG A 88 -7.27 -6.32 -9.94
CA ARG A 88 -7.05 -7.31 -8.88
C ARG A 88 -6.55 -6.70 -7.56
N ALA A 89 -5.95 -5.51 -7.59
CA ALA A 89 -5.47 -4.86 -6.38
C ALA A 89 -6.60 -4.57 -5.37
N ARG A 90 -7.85 -4.44 -5.83
CA ARG A 90 -9.04 -4.30 -4.96
C ARG A 90 -9.33 -5.52 -4.07
N VAL A 91 -8.77 -6.69 -4.41
CA VAL A 91 -8.92 -7.93 -3.62
C VAL A 91 -7.98 -7.96 -2.42
N CYS A 92 -6.87 -7.23 -2.48
CA CYS A 92 -5.99 -7.03 -1.34
C CYS A 92 -6.69 -6.13 -0.31
N ASP A 93 -6.67 -6.53 0.96
CA ASP A 93 -7.36 -5.85 2.05
C ASP A 93 -6.53 -4.70 2.61
N LEU A 94 -5.22 -4.90 2.76
CA LEU A 94 -4.24 -3.91 3.16
C LEU A 94 -2.93 -4.10 2.38
N PHE A 95 -2.50 -3.06 1.67
CA PHE A 95 -1.18 -3.07 1.04
C PHE A 95 -0.11 -2.70 2.06
N LEU A 96 0.90 -3.56 2.19
CA LEU A 96 2.05 -3.38 3.06
C LEU A 96 3.22 -2.87 2.22
N ASP A 97 3.61 -1.60 2.39
CA ASP A 97 4.69 -1.00 1.62
C ASP A 97 6.10 -1.44 2.06
N THR A 98 7.12 -1.10 1.27
CA THR A 98 8.53 -1.37 1.54
C THR A 98 9.24 -0.08 1.99
N PRO A 99 9.64 0.07 3.27
CA PRO A 99 10.19 1.32 3.80
C PRO A 99 11.51 1.78 3.16
N GLU A 100 12.38 0.84 2.75
CA GLU A 100 13.66 1.18 2.09
C GLU A 100 13.49 1.89 0.75
N CYS A 101 12.53 1.43 -0.04
CA CYS A 101 12.14 1.99 -1.32
C CYS A 101 10.65 1.69 -1.50
N ASN A 102 9.83 2.71 -1.38
CA ASN A 102 8.38 2.57 -1.39
C ASN A 102 7.86 2.10 -2.74
N ALA A 103 6.59 1.73 -2.72
CA ALA A 103 5.73 1.73 -3.89
C ALA A 103 5.64 3.15 -4.48
N HIS A 104 5.91 3.25 -5.78
CA HIS A 104 5.74 4.49 -6.55
C HIS A 104 4.46 4.36 -7.39
N THR A 105 4.59 3.97 -8.66
CA THR A 105 3.44 3.67 -9.53
C THR A 105 2.49 2.64 -8.92
N THR A 106 3.04 1.61 -8.27
CA THR A 106 2.23 0.60 -7.57
C THR A 106 1.35 1.20 -6.46
N ALA A 107 1.82 2.25 -5.76
CA ALA A 107 1.02 2.93 -4.74
C ALA A 107 -0.20 3.62 -5.38
N ALA A 108 0.02 4.32 -6.50
CA ALA A 108 -1.05 4.94 -7.27
C ALA A 108 -2.06 3.90 -7.80
N ASP A 109 -1.59 2.75 -8.31
CA ASP A 109 -2.46 1.66 -8.81
C ASP A 109 -3.36 1.07 -7.70
N VAL A 110 -2.77 0.84 -6.52
CA VAL A 110 -3.45 0.30 -5.34
C VAL A 110 -4.49 1.28 -4.81
N LEU A 111 -4.15 2.57 -4.72
CA LEU A 111 -5.05 3.63 -4.27
C LEU A 111 -6.16 3.93 -5.29
N TRP A 112 -5.89 3.80 -6.60
CA TRP A 112 -6.93 3.90 -7.64
C TRP A 112 -8.00 2.80 -7.48
N SER A 113 -7.55 1.64 -7.00
CA SER A 113 -8.41 0.50 -6.63
C SER A 113 -9.01 0.61 -5.23
N SER A 114 -8.78 1.74 -4.55
CA SER A 114 -9.26 2.07 -3.21
C SER A 114 -8.77 1.12 -2.12
N THR A 115 -7.67 0.41 -2.35
CA THR A 115 -7.05 -0.45 -1.34
C THR A 115 -6.20 0.40 -0.40
N PRO A 116 -6.44 0.35 0.93
CA PRO A 116 -5.60 1.03 1.90
C PRO A 116 -4.13 0.62 1.77
N LEU A 117 -3.24 1.59 1.88
CA LEU A 117 -1.80 1.41 1.78
C LEU A 117 -1.15 1.89 3.08
N LEU A 118 -0.48 0.98 3.79
CA LEU A 118 0.33 1.29 4.97
C LEU A 118 1.79 1.44 4.55
N THR A 119 2.40 2.57 4.90
CA THR A 119 3.79 2.89 4.57
C THR A 119 4.54 3.48 5.74
N PHE A 120 5.87 3.44 5.67
CA PHE A 120 6.77 4.04 6.64
C PHE A 120 7.85 4.83 5.89
N PRO A 121 7.81 6.18 5.94
CA PRO A 121 8.84 7.05 5.39
C PRO A 121 10.14 7.02 6.21
N ARG A 122 10.82 5.87 6.21
CA ARG A 122 11.97 5.52 7.07
C ARG A 122 13.08 6.56 7.06
N TYR A 123 13.42 7.10 5.88
CA TYR A 123 14.53 8.04 5.75
C TYR A 123 14.07 9.40 5.27
N SER A 124 14.35 10.44 6.07
CA SER A 124 14.09 11.83 5.70
C SER A 124 14.87 12.28 4.45
N PHE A 125 16.11 11.79 4.30
CA PHE A 125 17.02 12.15 3.21
C PHE A 125 16.82 11.33 1.92
N LYS A 126 16.03 10.25 1.94
CA LYS A 126 15.88 9.33 0.81
C LYS A 126 14.49 9.48 0.19
N MET A 127 14.38 10.22 -0.91
CA MET A 127 13.09 10.48 -1.56
C MET A 127 12.29 9.21 -1.87
N CYS A 128 12.93 8.15 -2.37
CA CYS A 128 12.26 6.88 -2.68
C CYS A 128 11.69 6.16 -1.45
N SER A 129 12.12 6.52 -0.24
CA SER A 129 11.55 6.01 1.01
C SER A 129 10.28 6.78 1.42
N ARG A 130 9.94 7.90 0.76
CA ARG A 130 8.87 8.82 1.18
C ARG A 130 7.74 8.97 0.15
N MET A 131 7.88 8.34 -1.00
CA MET A 131 6.96 8.51 -2.13
C MET A 131 5.55 8.01 -1.81
N ALA A 132 5.41 6.83 -1.21
CA ALA A 132 4.08 6.29 -0.90
C ALA A 132 3.35 7.16 0.13
N ALA A 133 4.05 7.73 1.11
CA ALA A 133 3.46 8.64 2.08
C ALA A 133 2.93 9.92 1.42
N SER A 134 3.68 10.47 0.44
CA SER A 134 3.25 11.63 -0.35
C SER A 134 2.01 11.30 -1.20
N ILE A 135 2.06 10.19 -1.94
CA ILE A 135 0.97 9.70 -2.80
C ILE A 135 -0.29 9.47 -1.97
N LEU A 136 -0.18 8.78 -0.82
CA LEU A 136 -1.30 8.51 0.08
C LEU A 136 -1.94 9.80 0.59
N LYS A 137 -1.16 10.79 1.02
CA LYS A 137 -1.68 12.10 1.43
C LYS A 137 -2.48 12.79 0.31
N GLY A 138 -2.04 12.66 -0.94
CA GLY A 138 -2.77 13.18 -2.10
C GLY A 138 -4.08 12.45 -2.38
N ALA A 139 -4.20 11.17 -1.99
CA ALA A 139 -5.39 10.35 -2.20
C ALA A 139 -6.47 10.55 -1.11
N LEU A 140 -6.05 10.93 0.09
CA LEU A 140 -6.94 11.13 1.24
C LEU A 140 -7.71 12.46 1.13
N PRO A 141 -8.95 12.53 1.65
CA PRO A 141 -9.72 13.76 1.65
C PRO A 141 -9.09 14.80 2.58
N LYS A 142 -9.30 16.08 2.28
CA LYS A 142 -8.90 17.17 3.17
C LYS A 142 -9.85 17.22 4.37
N GLY A 143 -9.30 17.25 5.59
CA GLY A 143 -10.08 17.38 6.82
C GLY A 143 -9.68 16.39 7.92
N PRO A 144 -10.40 16.41 9.06
CA PRO A 144 -10.04 15.60 10.23
C PRO A 144 -10.01 14.10 9.94
N GLU A 145 -10.95 13.60 9.13
CA GLU A 145 -11.00 12.17 8.79
C GLU A 145 -9.79 11.72 7.94
N GLY A 146 -9.39 12.53 6.96
CA GLY A 146 -8.20 12.25 6.15
C GLY A 146 -6.91 12.36 6.96
N GLN A 147 -6.83 13.32 7.89
CA GLN A 147 -5.68 13.43 8.80
C GLN A 147 -5.57 12.22 9.73
N ARG A 148 -6.68 11.75 10.28
CA ARG A 148 -6.73 10.52 11.06
C ARG A 148 -6.31 9.31 10.23
N ALA A 149 -6.85 9.16 9.02
CA ALA A 149 -6.46 8.08 8.11
C ALA A 149 -4.97 8.12 7.78
N ALA A 150 -4.39 9.31 7.60
CA ALA A 150 -2.96 9.47 7.37
C ALA A 150 -2.12 8.99 8.58
N GLN A 151 -2.53 9.30 9.81
CA GLN A 151 -1.87 8.81 11.03
C GLN A 151 -2.00 7.28 11.19
N GLU A 152 -3.07 6.68 10.67
CA GLU A 152 -3.30 5.23 10.75
C GLU A 152 -2.60 4.44 9.64
N LEU A 153 -2.13 5.11 8.58
CA LEU A 153 -1.56 4.51 7.38
C LEU A 153 -0.13 4.98 7.06
N ILE A 154 0.41 5.95 7.80
CA ILE A 154 1.80 6.42 7.70
C ILE A 154 2.45 6.23 9.07
N ALA A 155 3.21 5.16 9.19
CA ALA A 155 3.98 4.87 10.41
C ALA A 155 5.20 5.80 10.55
N SER A 156 5.71 5.90 11.77
CA SER A 156 6.88 6.69 12.15
C SER A 156 8.05 5.85 12.66
N SER A 157 7.83 4.54 12.88
CA SER A 157 8.87 3.56 13.21
C SER A 157 8.54 2.16 12.67
N ASP A 158 9.49 1.24 12.74
CA ASP A 158 9.26 -0.17 12.40
C ASP A 158 8.25 -0.84 13.34
N GLU A 159 8.29 -0.52 14.64
CA GLU A 159 7.34 -1.00 15.64
C GLU A 159 5.93 -0.48 15.37
N GLU A 160 5.81 0.81 15.03
CA GLU A 160 4.51 1.39 14.69
C GLU A 160 3.96 0.80 13.40
N TYR A 161 4.81 0.58 12.39
CA TYR A 161 4.42 -0.07 11.14
C TYR A 161 3.81 -1.46 11.39
N GLU A 162 4.46 -2.28 12.22
CA GLU A 162 3.93 -3.59 12.60
C GLU A 162 2.64 -3.49 13.41
N SER A 163 2.61 -2.62 14.42
CA SER A 163 1.46 -2.42 15.30
C SER A 163 0.21 -1.98 14.53
N LEU A 164 0.37 -1.01 13.61
CA LEU A 164 -0.71 -0.53 12.74
C LEU A 164 -1.20 -1.64 11.81
N ALA A 165 -0.30 -2.39 11.18
CA ALA A 165 -0.68 -3.51 10.32
C ALA A 165 -1.50 -4.57 11.09
N ILE A 166 -1.03 -4.97 12.27
CA ILE A 166 -1.71 -5.96 13.12
C ILE A 166 -3.07 -5.43 13.58
N ARG A 167 -3.14 -4.18 14.06
CA ARG A 167 -4.38 -3.57 14.53
C ARG A 167 -5.43 -3.49 13.42
N LEU A 168 -5.05 -3.03 12.23
CA LEU A 168 -5.96 -2.90 11.09
C LEU A 168 -6.40 -4.27 10.57
N ALA A 169 -5.48 -5.22 10.44
CA ALA A 169 -5.78 -6.55 9.92
C ALA A 169 -6.63 -7.39 10.89
N SER A 170 -6.32 -7.37 12.19
CA SER A 170 -7.06 -8.13 13.21
C SER A 170 -8.45 -7.58 13.51
N SER A 171 -8.71 -6.29 13.20
CA SER A 171 -10.03 -5.68 13.36
C SER A 171 -10.93 -5.83 12.15
N LEU A 172 -10.42 -6.35 11.02
CA LEU A 172 -11.23 -6.65 9.85
C LEU A 172 -12.02 -7.94 10.07
N ALA A 173 -13.33 -7.84 9.98
CA ALA A 173 -14.23 -8.99 9.93
C ALA A 173 -15.06 -8.91 8.65
N TYR A 174 -15.40 -10.07 8.08
CA TYR A 174 -16.37 -10.14 6.99
C TYR A 174 -17.68 -10.69 7.53
N ASN A 175 -18.73 -9.89 7.39
CA ASN A 175 -20.11 -10.32 7.59
C ASN A 175 -20.71 -10.53 6.20
N GLY A 176 -21.33 -11.68 5.92
CA GLY A 176 -21.84 -11.88 4.55
C GLY A 176 -22.77 -13.05 4.38
N SER A 177 -23.89 -12.79 3.70
CA SER A 177 -24.72 -13.78 3.02
C SER A 177 -24.05 -14.21 1.71
N LYS A 178 -24.55 -15.28 1.07
CA LYS A 178 -23.91 -16.00 -0.06
C LYS A 178 -23.55 -15.17 -1.31
N GLU A 179 -23.92 -13.89 -1.39
CA GLU A 179 -23.86 -13.09 -2.64
C GLU A 179 -22.81 -11.96 -2.60
N TYR A 180 -22.57 -11.33 -1.44
CA TYR A 180 -21.54 -10.30 -1.27
C TYR A 180 -21.03 -10.25 0.18
N GLY A 181 -19.71 -10.13 0.35
CA GLY A 181 -19.07 -9.97 1.65
C GLY A 181 -18.99 -8.49 2.05
N GLU A 182 -19.55 -8.16 3.22
CA GLU A 182 -19.47 -6.85 3.84
C GLU A 182 -18.31 -6.84 4.85
N GLY A 183 -17.31 -5.99 4.61
CA GLY A 183 -16.21 -5.80 5.56
C GLY A 183 -16.64 -4.87 6.70
N ALA A 184 -16.39 -5.27 7.93
CA ALA A 184 -16.56 -4.47 9.14
C ALA A 184 -15.19 -4.16 9.78
N GLY A 185 -15.12 -3.03 10.49
CA GLY A 185 -13.91 -2.57 11.17
C GLY A 185 -13.17 -1.47 10.43
N ARG A 186 -12.12 -0.94 11.08
CA ARG A 186 -11.47 0.30 10.63
C ARG A 186 -10.85 0.19 9.23
N LEU A 187 -10.35 -0.98 8.86
CA LEU A 187 -9.78 -1.20 7.53
C LEU A 187 -10.83 -1.11 6.41
N ALA A 188 -12.07 -1.56 6.67
CA ALA A 188 -13.18 -1.41 5.74
C ALA A 188 -13.64 0.05 5.61
N GLU A 189 -13.67 0.80 6.73
CA GLU A 189 -13.93 2.24 6.72
C GLU A 189 -12.89 3.02 5.91
N LEU A 190 -11.59 2.72 6.07
CA LEU A 190 -10.50 3.33 5.30
C LEU A 190 -10.64 3.05 3.79
N ARG A 191 -11.03 1.82 3.43
CA ARG A 191 -11.32 1.47 2.03
C ARG A 191 -12.48 2.31 1.48
N TYR A 192 -13.57 2.45 2.24
CA TYR A 192 -14.71 3.27 1.83
C TYR A 192 -14.35 4.75 1.69
N LEU A 193 -13.54 5.29 2.62
CA LEU A 193 -13.02 6.65 2.56
C LEU A 193 -12.23 6.90 1.27
N LEU A 194 -11.28 6.01 0.96
CA LEU A 194 -10.49 6.09 -0.28
C LEU A 194 -11.38 5.95 -1.53
N TRP A 195 -12.36 5.06 -1.50
CA TRP A 195 -13.30 4.86 -2.61
C TRP A 195 -14.14 6.09 -2.91
N ARG A 196 -14.61 6.80 -1.89
CA ARG A 196 -15.32 8.07 -2.04
C ARG A 196 -14.38 9.19 -2.52
N SER A 197 -13.19 9.27 -1.92
CA SER A 197 -12.22 10.35 -2.18
C SER A 197 -11.62 10.30 -3.58
N LYS A 198 -11.42 9.12 -4.18
CA LYS A 198 -10.63 8.96 -5.41
C LYS A 198 -11.12 9.79 -6.61
N TRP A 199 -12.39 10.18 -6.65
CA TRP A 199 -12.98 10.95 -7.75
C TRP A 199 -12.72 12.45 -7.64
N SER A 200 -12.35 12.93 -6.46
CA SER A 200 -12.15 14.35 -6.16
C SER A 200 -10.82 14.64 -5.45
N CYS A 201 -9.99 13.62 -5.23
CA CYS A 201 -8.72 13.78 -4.55
C CYS A 201 -7.68 14.42 -5.47
N ALA A 202 -6.69 15.07 -4.86
CA ALA A 202 -5.64 15.75 -5.60
C ALA A 202 -4.76 14.79 -6.42
N LEU A 203 -4.59 13.54 -5.96
CA LEU A 203 -3.71 12.57 -6.59
C LEU A 203 -4.11 12.23 -8.03
N PHE A 204 -5.41 12.18 -8.32
CA PHE A 204 -5.93 11.75 -9.63
C PHE A 204 -6.54 12.89 -10.45
N ASP A 205 -6.48 14.13 -9.97
CA ASP A 205 -6.85 15.31 -10.72
C ASP A 205 -5.68 15.75 -11.61
N THR A 206 -5.61 15.15 -12.80
CA THR A 206 -4.53 15.42 -13.76
C THR A 206 -4.61 16.83 -14.34
N ARG A 207 -5.81 17.42 -14.46
CA ARG A 207 -5.96 18.78 -14.97
C ARG A 207 -5.37 19.79 -13.99
N ARG A 208 -5.70 19.64 -12.71
CA ARG A 208 -5.08 20.45 -11.66
C ARG A 208 -3.56 20.22 -11.62
N TRP A 209 -3.10 18.97 -11.70
CA TRP A 209 -1.65 18.68 -11.67
C TRP A 209 -0.89 19.37 -12.80
N VAL A 210 -1.44 19.39 -14.02
CA VAL A 210 -0.84 20.12 -15.16
C VAL A 210 -0.82 21.62 -14.91
N ALA A 211 -1.94 22.20 -14.44
CA ALA A 211 -1.99 23.63 -14.11
C ALA A 211 -0.99 24.01 -13.01
N ASP A 212 -0.91 23.24 -11.92
CA ASP A 212 0.05 23.46 -10.82
C ASP A 212 1.50 23.38 -11.35
N LEU A 213 1.79 22.46 -12.28
CA LEU A 213 3.11 22.34 -12.93
C LEU A 213 3.44 23.53 -13.84
N GLU A 214 2.49 23.98 -14.66
CA GLU A 214 2.68 25.14 -15.54
C GLU A 214 2.93 26.43 -14.74
N LEU A 215 2.23 26.60 -13.62
CA LEU A 215 2.49 27.69 -12.67
C LEU A 215 3.91 27.61 -12.10
N ALA A 216 4.40 26.41 -11.78
CA ALA A 216 5.77 26.20 -11.31
C ALA A 216 6.81 26.65 -12.34
N TYR A 217 6.57 26.31 -13.61
CA TYR A 217 7.45 26.70 -14.70
C TYR A 217 7.43 28.21 -14.95
N GLN A 218 6.26 28.84 -14.86
CA GLN A 218 6.16 30.30 -14.97
C GLN A 218 6.90 31.01 -13.84
N GLU A 219 6.77 30.54 -12.59
CA GLU A 219 7.48 31.12 -11.45
C GLU A 219 9.00 30.90 -11.56
N ALA A 220 9.42 29.70 -11.98
CA ALA A 220 10.84 29.41 -12.21
C ALA A 220 11.44 30.35 -13.25
N TRP A 221 10.71 30.57 -14.36
CA TRP A 221 11.13 31.49 -15.41
C TRP A 221 11.18 32.94 -14.92
N ARG A 222 10.15 33.40 -14.20
CA ARG A 222 10.11 34.76 -13.64
C ARG A 222 11.30 35.03 -12.73
N ARG A 223 11.60 34.11 -11.82
CA ARG A 223 12.75 34.21 -10.89
C ARG A 223 14.07 34.26 -11.62
N TRP A 224 14.27 33.38 -12.60
CA TRP A 224 15.48 33.35 -13.42
C TRP A 224 15.71 34.68 -14.15
N VAL A 225 14.67 35.27 -14.76
CA VAL A 225 14.77 36.60 -15.41
C VAL A 225 15.11 37.71 -14.42
N ALA A 226 14.62 37.62 -13.19
CA ALA A 226 14.89 38.58 -12.11
C ALA A 226 16.25 38.36 -11.42
N GLY A 227 16.97 37.28 -11.72
CA GLY A 227 18.19 36.89 -10.99
C GLY A 227 17.92 36.44 -9.55
N GLU A 228 16.72 35.93 -9.27
CA GLU A 228 16.32 35.39 -7.97
C GLU A 228 16.61 33.88 -7.91
N ASP A 229 17.33 33.42 -6.88
CA ASP A 229 17.65 32.01 -6.65
C ASP A 229 16.82 31.42 -5.49
N GLY A 230 16.68 30.09 -5.46
CA GLY A 230 16.11 29.34 -4.33
C GLY A 230 14.89 28.47 -4.69
N ASP A 231 14.33 27.81 -3.67
CA ASP A 231 13.22 26.87 -3.84
C ASP A 231 11.89 27.56 -4.21
N ILE A 232 11.11 26.88 -5.03
CA ILE A 232 9.76 27.30 -5.43
C ILE A 232 8.74 26.53 -4.60
N TYR A 233 7.89 27.28 -3.90
CA TYR A 233 6.78 26.74 -3.11
C TYR A 233 5.48 27.22 -3.75
N LEU A 234 4.65 26.28 -4.19
CA LEU A 234 3.31 26.52 -4.78
C LEU A 234 2.20 26.07 -3.84
#